data_AF-A0A9E4IUL4-F1
#
_entry.id   AF-A0A9E4IUL4-F1
#
_cell.length_a   1.000
_cell.length_b   1.000
_cell.length_c   1.000
_cell.angle_alpha   90.00
_cell.angle_beta   90.00
_cell.angle_gamma   90.00
#
_symmetry.space_group_name_H-M   'P 1'
#
loop_
_entity.id
_entity.type
_entity.pdbx_description
1 polymer ?
#
loop_
_entity_poly.entity_id
_entity_poly.type
_entity_poly.pdbx_seq_one_letter_code
_entity_poly.pdbx_strand_id
1 'polypeptide(L)'
;MLQIARQRVGTSAGKLLGAAWRALQVAVPLVVVVVPFAYAVTAVHNDVLLAAGCGLAVGVGLSLRMRERIGRSAGILVGAVAGVAAALLAGLVPGNGVMWIVPPLVALAVGLVDGLGTSRLRGYRDAAVETLAMSTLIGAGLLPALGLGGLLSCLLVTPPTALIAGAFAAGRAERDSARPPLLLALGSLGVLAYAVDGVMHEGLRGGLLRSEALAHAAVTVPAAMVAVPIGAFRAARAAAAWAQPRLQVYRQLAEYLRVMWIPIGGFAIGYLAIIVVFAGFAGMLARFRPGAFAGAENAGIGEWIAFTFFRALAQNYPGIAPVSAAAWLLVGVQAILAVGWALVVFAAVMSSIQPRLERIARQALQSAGK
;
A
#
# COMPACT_ATOMS: atom_id res chain seq x y z
N MET A 1 -36.26 23.34 22.89
CA MET A 1 -35.79 22.64 21.66
C MET A 1 -34.52 23.26 21.05
N LEU A 2 -34.36 24.59 20.98
CA LEU A 2 -33.15 25.24 20.44
C LEU A 2 -31.83 24.93 21.17
N GLN A 3 -31.83 24.75 22.51
CA GLN A 3 -30.62 24.37 23.26
C GLN A 3 -30.14 22.95 22.97
N ILE A 4 -31.06 22.00 22.76
CA ILE A 4 -30.72 20.60 22.42
C ILE A 4 -30.14 20.52 21.00
N ALA A 5 -30.66 21.32 20.06
CA ALA A 5 -30.09 21.44 18.72
C ALA A 5 -28.67 22.05 18.75
N ARG A 6 -28.44 23.10 19.54
CA ARG A 6 -27.12 23.75 19.68
C ARG A 6 -26.07 22.82 20.33
N GLN A 7 -26.46 22.03 21.33
CA GLN A 7 -25.60 21.02 21.96
C GLN A 7 -25.27 19.84 21.02
N ARG A 8 -26.24 19.38 20.22
CA ARG A 8 -26.00 18.35 19.19
C ARG A 8 -25.12 18.87 18.04
N VAL A 9 -25.28 20.12 17.62
CA VAL A 9 -24.42 20.73 16.60
C VAL A 9 -23.00 20.94 17.11
N GLY A 10 -22.81 21.42 18.34
CA GLY A 10 -21.46 21.59 18.94
C GLY A 10 -20.72 20.26 19.16
N THR A 11 -21.42 19.22 19.58
CA THR A 11 -20.83 17.87 19.73
C THR A 11 -20.57 17.19 18.38
N SER A 12 -21.36 17.48 17.34
CA SER A 12 -21.15 16.96 15.98
C SER A 12 -20.01 17.68 15.27
N ALA A 13 -19.91 19.01 15.42
CA ALA A 13 -18.80 19.81 14.91
C ALA A 13 -17.46 19.38 15.54
N GLY A 14 -17.41 19.17 16.86
CA GLY A 14 -16.21 18.66 17.54
C GLY A 14 -15.80 17.25 17.08
N LYS A 15 -16.78 16.37 16.81
CA LYS A 15 -16.52 15.04 16.25
C LYS A 15 -15.99 15.09 14.81
N LEU A 16 -16.54 15.99 13.98
CA LEU A 16 -16.11 16.20 12.61
C LEU A 16 -14.70 16.80 12.55
N LEU A 17 -14.41 17.80 13.38
CA LEU A 17 -13.08 18.42 13.45
C LEU A 17 -12.02 17.42 13.94
N GLY A 18 -12.36 16.61 14.94
CA GLY A 18 -11.50 15.52 15.40
C GLY A 18 -11.33 14.41 14.37
N ALA A 19 -12.33 14.13 13.52
CA ALA A 19 -12.21 13.18 12.41
C ALA A 19 -11.35 13.73 11.27
N ALA A 20 -11.52 15.01 10.91
CA ALA A 20 -10.73 15.70 9.89
C ALA A 20 -9.25 15.77 10.29
N TRP A 21 -8.95 16.13 11.54
CA TRP A 21 -7.57 16.15 12.05
C TRP A 21 -6.92 14.76 11.98
N ARG A 22 -7.67 13.70 12.29
CA ARG A 22 -7.17 12.31 12.20
C ARG A 22 -6.98 11.87 10.75
N ALA A 23 -7.90 12.25 9.86
CA ALA A 23 -7.75 12.01 8.43
C ALA A 23 -6.49 12.69 7.91
N LEU A 24 -6.22 13.93 8.32
CA LEU A 24 -5.00 14.66 7.95
C LEU A 24 -3.72 13.95 8.43
N GLN A 25 -3.71 13.45 9.67
CA GLN A 25 -2.57 12.70 10.22
C GLN A 25 -2.23 11.41 9.44
N VAL A 26 -3.20 10.81 8.75
CA VAL A 26 -3.01 9.64 7.89
C VAL A 26 -2.72 10.07 6.45
N ALA A 27 -3.39 11.12 5.98
CA ALA A 27 -3.30 11.59 4.61
C ALA A 27 -1.92 12.19 4.29
N VAL A 28 -1.37 13.01 5.19
CA VAL A 28 -0.05 13.64 5.00
C VAL A 28 1.07 12.63 4.76
N PRO A 29 1.33 11.64 5.63
CA PRO A 29 2.41 10.68 5.39
C PRO A 29 2.16 9.85 4.12
N LEU A 30 0.91 9.60 3.80
CA LEU A 30 0.54 8.79 2.65
C LEU A 30 0.76 9.54 1.33
N VAL A 31 0.40 10.83 1.25
CA VAL A 31 0.70 11.70 0.11
C VAL A 31 2.21 11.82 -0.10
N VAL A 32 2.97 12.02 0.98
CA VAL A 32 4.43 12.15 0.93
C VAL A 32 5.12 10.90 0.38
N VAL A 33 4.55 9.70 0.61
CA VAL A 33 5.10 8.45 0.09
C VAL A 33 4.58 8.17 -1.33
N VAL A 34 3.27 8.23 -1.54
CA VAL A 34 2.63 7.70 -2.74
C VAL A 34 2.79 8.64 -3.94
N VAL A 35 2.73 9.96 -3.74
CA VAL A 35 2.80 10.93 -4.86
C VAL A 35 4.19 10.93 -5.53
N PRO A 36 5.31 11.07 -4.80
CA PRO A 36 6.63 11.04 -5.42
C PRO A 36 6.93 9.67 -6.05
N PHE A 37 6.53 8.59 -5.38
CA PHE A 37 6.71 7.24 -5.91
C PHE A 37 5.94 7.04 -7.22
N ALA A 38 4.68 7.47 -7.29
CA ALA A 38 3.88 7.35 -8.51
C ALA A 38 4.48 8.19 -9.66
N TYR A 39 4.93 9.40 -9.38
CA TYR A 39 5.63 10.21 -10.39
C TYR A 39 6.94 9.58 -10.88
N ALA A 40 7.68 8.91 -10.01
CA ALA A 40 8.90 8.19 -10.39
C ALA A 40 8.61 6.96 -11.27
N VAL A 41 7.43 6.32 -11.11
CA VAL A 41 7.04 5.15 -11.90
C VAL A 41 6.42 5.55 -13.23
N THR A 42 5.36 6.35 -13.25
CA THR A 42 4.49 6.50 -14.44
C THR A 42 4.70 7.76 -15.28
N ALA A 43 5.15 8.87 -14.69
CA ALA A 43 5.30 10.20 -15.32
C ALA A 43 3.97 10.86 -15.71
N VAL A 44 2.85 10.14 -15.58
CA VAL A 44 1.53 10.56 -16.03
C VAL A 44 0.73 11.07 -14.84
N HIS A 45 0.24 12.31 -14.93
CA HIS A 45 -0.48 12.97 -13.85
C HIS A 45 -1.74 12.19 -13.41
N ASN A 46 -2.47 11.60 -14.36
CA ASN A 46 -3.66 10.80 -14.06
C ASN A 46 -3.33 9.54 -13.25
N ASP A 47 -2.20 8.89 -13.52
CA ASP A 47 -1.79 7.68 -12.79
C ASP A 47 -1.33 8.02 -11.37
N VAL A 48 -0.75 9.21 -11.18
CA VAL A 48 -0.42 9.72 -9.85
C VAL A 48 -1.68 10.04 -9.04
N LEU A 49 -2.67 10.68 -9.66
CA LEU A 49 -3.97 10.94 -9.02
C LEU A 49 -4.66 9.62 -8.66
N LEU A 50 -4.56 8.61 -9.52
CA LEU A 50 -5.06 7.26 -9.28
C LEU A 50 -4.38 6.62 -8.06
N ALA A 51 -3.06 6.60 -8.03
CA ALA A 51 -2.28 5.99 -6.95
C ALA A 51 -2.50 6.70 -5.61
N ALA A 52 -2.39 8.03 -5.59
CA ALA A 52 -2.57 8.83 -4.39
C ALA A 52 -4.01 8.76 -3.87
N GLY A 53 -4.99 8.82 -4.77
CA GLY A 53 -6.41 8.72 -4.44
C GLY A 53 -6.78 7.37 -3.84
N CYS A 54 -6.35 6.26 -4.46
CA CYS A 54 -6.53 4.91 -3.95
C CYS A 54 -5.91 4.73 -2.56
N GLY A 55 -4.64 5.14 -2.41
CA GLY A 55 -3.94 5.01 -1.14
C GLY A 55 -4.58 5.83 -0.03
N LEU A 56 -4.98 7.08 -0.31
CA LEU A 56 -5.65 7.97 0.64
C LEU A 56 -7.00 7.42 1.07
N ALA A 57 -7.84 7.02 0.12
CA ALA A 57 -9.18 6.54 0.42
C ALA A 57 -9.15 5.24 1.22
N VAL A 58 -8.26 4.30 0.88
CA VAL A 58 -8.06 3.06 1.65
C VAL A 58 -7.49 3.36 3.02
N GLY A 59 -6.42 4.16 3.12
CA GLY A 59 -5.74 4.43 4.38
C GLY A 59 -6.59 5.22 5.38
N VAL A 60 -7.24 6.29 4.93
CA VAL A 60 -8.14 7.11 5.75
C VAL A 60 -9.42 6.33 6.06
N GLY A 61 -10.00 5.64 5.06
CA GLY A 61 -11.22 4.84 5.22
C GLY A 61 -11.06 3.73 6.26
N LEU A 62 -9.96 2.97 6.21
CA LEU A 62 -9.65 1.95 7.21
C LEU A 62 -9.40 2.53 8.61
N SER A 63 -8.65 3.64 8.68
CA SER A 63 -8.33 4.31 9.95
C SER A 63 -9.58 4.84 10.66
N LEU A 64 -10.60 5.26 9.91
CA LEU A 64 -11.88 5.71 10.44
C LEU A 64 -12.82 4.54 10.75
N ARG A 65 -12.91 3.54 9.86
CA ARG A 65 -13.81 2.39 9.97
C ARG A 65 -13.43 1.41 11.09
N MET A 66 -12.14 1.18 11.33
CA MET A 66 -11.66 0.13 12.24
C MET A 66 -10.82 0.67 13.40
N ARG A 67 -11.22 1.85 13.91
CA ARG A 67 -10.54 2.63 14.96
C ARG A 67 -10.10 1.82 16.17
N GLU A 68 -10.96 0.93 16.67
CA GLU A 68 -10.72 0.19 17.92
C GLU A 68 -9.86 -1.06 17.73
N ARG A 69 -9.67 -1.54 16.50
CA ARG A 69 -8.99 -2.82 16.21
C ARG A 69 -7.61 -2.66 15.59
N ILE A 70 -7.39 -1.63 14.76
CA ILE A 70 -6.24 -1.57 13.85
C ILE A 70 -5.17 -0.57 14.29
N GLY A 71 -5.54 0.46 15.05
CA GLY A 71 -4.63 1.58 15.32
C GLY A 71 -4.30 2.38 14.05
N ARG A 72 -3.74 3.58 14.21
CA ARG A 72 -3.49 4.50 13.08
C ARG A 72 -2.41 3.99 12.11
N SER A 73 -1.43 3.26 12.63
CA SER A 73 -0.27 2.78 11.87
C SER A 73 -0.62 1.77 10.79
N ALA A 74 -1.57 0.86 11.03
CA ALA A 74 -1.94 -0.13 10.03
C ALA A 74 -2.83 0.45 8.92
N GLY A 75 -3.61 1.51 9.18
CA GLY A 75 -4.28 2.26 8.11
C GLY A 75 -3.28 2.97 7.19
N ILE A 76 -2.24 3.59 7.75
CA ILE A 76 -1.14 4.19 6.96
C ILE A 76 -0.43 3.12 6.13
N LEU A 77 -0.11 1.96 6.73
CA LEU A 77 0.56 0.86 6.05
C LEU A 77 -0.27 0.32 4.87
N VAL A 78 -1.52 -0.06 5.11
CA VAL A 78 -2.38 -0.64 4.06
C VAL A 78 -2.64 0.38 2.96
N GLY A 79 -2.87 1.65 3.31
CA GLY A 79 -3.05 2.71 2.32
C GLY A 79 -1.78 3.02 1.51
N ALA A 80 -0.60 3.02 2.14
CA ALA A 80 0.67 3.20 1.43
C ALA A 80 0.94 2.04 0.46
N VAL A 81 0.74 0.79 0.91
CA VAL A 81 0.91 -0.39 0.06
C VAL A 81 -0.09 -0.39 -1.10
N ALA A 82 -1.35 -0.05 -0.84
CA ALA A 82 -2.37 0.06 -1.89
C ALA A 82 -2.03 1.16 -2.92
N GLY A 83 -1.58 2.34 -2.47
CA GLY A 83 -1.18 3.43 -3.35
C GLY A 83 0.06 3.12 -4.18
N VAL A 84 1.09 2.51 -3.57
CA VAL A 84 2.30 2.06 -4.27
C VAL A 84 1.99 0.97 -5.29
N ALA A 85 1.16 -0.01 -4.92
CA ALA A 85 0.72 -1.06 -5.84
C ALA A 85 -0.07 -0.47 -7.02
N ALA A 86 -0.92 0.54 -6.77
CA ALA A 86 -1.68 1.22 -7.82
C ALA A 86 -0.77 1.96 -8.80
N ALA A 87 0.27 2.63 -8.30
CA ALA A 87 1.29 3.26 -9.13
C ALA A 87 2.05 2.26 -10.01
N LEU A 88 2.47 1.12 -9.44
CA LEU A 88 3.17 0.07 -10.19
C LEU A 88 2.29 -0.55 -11.28
N LEU A 89 1.02 -0.84 -10.96
CA LEU A 89 0.07 -1.40 -11.92
C LEU A 89 -0.26 -0.42 -13.05
N ALA A 90 -0.41 0.86 -12.74
CA ALA A 90 -0.60 1.90 -13.75
C ALA A 90 0.61 2.04 -14.68
N GLY A 91 1.83 1.94 -14.15
CA GLY A 91 3.05 1.98 -14.97
C GLY A 91 3.26 0.76 -15.88
N LEU A 92 2.68 -0.40 -15.52
CA LEU A 92 2.76 -1.62 -16.31
C LEU A 92 1.73 -1.69 -17.45
N VAL A 93 0.59 -1.00 -17.32
CA VAL A 93 -0.49 -1.01 -18.31
C VAL A 93 -0.82 0.43 -18.72
N PRO A 94 -0.02 1.05 -19.61
CA PRO A 94 -0.27 2.41 -20.07
C PRO A 94 -1.54 2.49 -20.92
N GLY A 95 -2.48 3.35 -20.51
CA GLY A 95 -3.72 3.66 -21.23
C GLY A 95 -4.96 2.93 -20.68
N ASN A 96 -5.98 3.69 -20.26
CA ASN A 96 -7.36 3.31 -19.87
C ASN A 96 -7.62 1.89 -19.28
N GLY A 97 -6.63 1.29 -18.63
CA GLY A 97 -6.63 -0.07 -18.09
C GLY A 97 -7.31 -0.19 -16.73
N VAL A 98 -8.31 0.65 -16.45
CA VAL A 98 -8.98 0.71 -15.13
C VAL A 98 -9.54 -0.65 -14.73
N MET A 99 -10.15 -1.38 -15.68
CA MET A 99 -10.63 -2.75 -15.45
C MET A 99 -9.52 -3.78 -15.20
N TRP A 100 -8.27 -3.49 -15.57
CA TRP A 100 -7.11 -4.36 -15.33
C TRP A 100 -6.43 -4.07 -13.98
N ILE A 101 -6.45 -2.80 -13.57
CA ILE A 101 -5.79 -2.32 -12.35
C ILE A 101 -6.67 -2.55 -11.11
N VAL A 102 -7.98 -2.37 -11.23
CA VAL A 102 -8.92 -2.40 -10.10
C VAL A 102 -9.09 -3.79 -9.46
N PRO A 103 -9.28 -4.90 -10.20
CA PRO A 103 -9.41 -6.23 -9.60
C PRO A 103 -8.24 -6.67 -8.71
N PRO A 104 -6.97 -6.57 -9.13
CA PRO A 104 -5.85 -6.94 -8.28
C PRO A 104 -5.67 -5.99 -7.09
N LEU A 105 -5.99 -4.69 -7.22
CA LEU A 105 -5.93 -3.75 -6.11
C LEU A 105 -6.96 -4.05 -5.01
N VAL A 106 -8.21 -4.28 -5.40
CA VAL A 106 -9.28 -4.65 -4.46
C VAL A 106 -8.92 -5.96 -3.76
N ALA A 107 -8.47 -6.96 -4.51
CA ALA A 107 -8.06 -8.26 -3.96
C ALA A 107 -6.84 -8.15 -3.02
N LEU A 108 -5.86 -7.31 -3.35
CA LEU A 108 -4.69 -7.03 -2.52
C LEU A 108 -5.09 -6.35 -1.21
N ALA A 109 -5.96 -5.33 -1.26
CA ALA A 109 -6.43 -4.62 -0.08
C ALA A 109 -7.22 -5.56 0.86
N VAL A 110 -8.15 -6.35 0.34
CA VAL A 110 -8.91 -7.33 1.12
C VAL A 110 -7.99 -8.41 1.71
N GLY A 111 -6.99 -8.87 0.94
CA GLY A 111 -5.98 -9.83 1.41
C GLY A 111 -5.12 -9.29 2.56
N LEU A 112 -4.68 -8.03 2.49
CA LEU A 112 -3.94 -7.36 3.57
C LEU A 112 -4.80 -7.24 4.84
N VAL A 113 -6.06 -6.85 4.71
CA VAL A 113 -6.98 -6.64 5.84
C VAL A 113 -7.30 -7.96 6.55
N ASP A 114 -7.54 -9.04 5.80
CA ASP A 114 -7.71 -10.39 6.37
C ASP A 114 -6.42 -10.92 7.01
N GLY A 115 -5.28 -10.80 6.32
CA GLY A 115 -4.00 -11.31 6.80
C GLY A 115 -3.45 -10.59 8.03
N LEU A 116 -3.77 -9.30 8.22
CA LEU A 116 -3.44 -8.55 9.43
C LEU A 116 -4.34 -8.93 10.63
N GLY A 117 -5.31 -9.83 10.43
CA GLY A 117 -6.25 -10.28 11.46
C GLY A 117 -7.29 -9.22 11.82
N THR A 118 -7.49 -8.22 10.96
CA THR A 118 -8.29 -7.03 11.27
C THR A 118 -9.77 -7.21 10.94
N SER A 119 -10.06 -7.95 9.87
CA SER A 119 -11.36 -8.56 9.59
C SER A 119 -11.25 -10.07 9.78
N ARG A 120 -12.20 -10.71 10.48
CA ARG A 120 -12.33 -12.17 10.42
C ARG A 120 -13.26 -12.50 9.27
N LEU A 121 -12.72 -12.74 8.08
CA LEU A 121 -13.52 -13.30 6.99
C LEU A 121 -13.90 -14.73 7.38
N ARG A 122 -15.16 -14.97 7.77
CA ARG A 122 -15.66 -16.31 8.13
C ARG A 122 -16.42 -16.98 6.99
N GLY A 123 -16.68 -16.30 5.88
CA GLY A 123 -17.39 -16.87 4.73
C GLY A 123 -17.70 -15.87 3.64
N TYR A 124 -18.49 -16.28 2.65
CA TYR A 124 -18.82 -15.45 1.48
C TYR A 124 -19.53 -14.13 1.83
N ARG A 125 -20.36 -14.11 2.88
CA ARG A 125 -21.07 -12.90 3.31
C ARG A 125 -20.11 -11.83 3.83
N ASP A 126 -19.19 -12.21 4.72
CA ASP A 126 -18.18 -11.29 5.26
C ASP A 126 -17.23 -10.84 4.17
N ALA A 127 -16.83 -11.75 3.27
CA ALA A 127 -16.02 -11.43 2.11
C ALA A 127 -16.73 -10.43 1.20
N ALA A 128 -18.01 -10.60 0.91
CA ALA A 128 -18.77 -9.65 0.09
C ALA A 128 -18.86 -8.26 0.72
N VAL A 129 -19.12 -8.17 2.02
CA VAL A 129 -19.20 -6.88 2.72
C VAL A 129 -17.84 -6.19 2.75
N GLU A 130 -16.77 -6.92 3.04
CA GLU A 130 -15.43 -6.33 3.11
C GLU A 130 -14.91 -5.92 1.75
N THR A 131 -15.18 -6.73 0.73
CA THR A 131 -14.83 -6.41 -0.66
C THR A 131 -15.62 -5.22 -1.16
N LEU A 132 -16.92 -5.11 -0.86
CA LEU A 132 -17.72 -3.93 -1.20
C LEU A 132 -17.19 -2.67 -0.52
N ALA A 133 -16.80 -2.77 0.75
CA ALA A 133 -16.19 -1.66 1.47
C ALA A 133 -14.85 -1.24 0.86
N MET A 134 -14.00 -2.18 0.45
CA MET A 134 -12.73 -1.86 -0.22
C MET A 134 -12.95 -1.30 -1.64
N SER A 135 -13.85 -1.88 -2.41
CA SER A 135 -14.22 -1.38 -3.75
C SER A 135 -14.79 0.03 -3.70
N THR A 136 -15.61 0.35 -2.70
CA THR A 136 -16.16 1.71 -2.54
C THR A 136 -15.10 2.71 -2.11
N LEU A 137 -14.18 2.34 -1.21
CA LEU A 137 -13.05 3.19 -0.83
C LEU A 137 -12.10 3.43 -2.02
N ILE A 138 -11.69 2.37 -2.72
CA ILE A 138 -10.84 2.47 -3.91
C ILE A 138 -11.54 3.30 -4.98
N GLY A 139 -12.81 3.01 -5.28
CA GLY A 139 -13.62 3.77 -6.23
C GLY A 139 -13.78 5.25 -5.88
N ALA A 140 -13.93 5.59 -4.60
CA ALA A 140 -13.91 6.98 -4.14
C ALA A 140 -12.54 7.64 -4.35
N GLY A 141 -11.46 6.89 -4.14
CA GLY A 141 -10.09 7.32 -4.46
C GLY A 141 -9.84 7.55 -5.95
N LEU A 142 -10.57 6.86 -6.83
CA LEU A 142 -10.48 7.02 -8.28
C LEU A 142 -11.26 8.21 -8.84
N LEU A 143 -12.19 8.80 -8.09
CA LEU A 143 -13.03 9.91 -8.54
C LEU A 143 -12.22 11.09 -9.13
N PRO A 144 -11.10 11.54 -8.53
CA PRO A 144 -10.33 12.65 -9.07
C PRO A 144 -9.66 12.35 -10.42
N ALA A 145 -9.38 11.08 -10.71
CA ALA A 145 -8.67 10.67 -11.93
C ALA A 145 -9.62 10.21 -13.05
N LEU A 146 -10.75 9.57 -12.70
CA LEU A 146 -11.60 8.83 -13.64
C LEU A 146 -13.09 9.17 -13.52
N GLY A 147 -13.46 10.10 -12.63
CA GLY A 147 -14.85 10.46 -12.37
C GLY A 147 -15.71 9.27 -11.93
N LEU A 148 -17.02 9.34 -12.20
CA LEU A 148 -17.97 8.29 -11.82
C LEU A 148 -17.71 6.95 -12.50
N GLY A 149 -17.04 6.96 -13.67
CA GLY A 149 -16.67 5.74 -14.39
C GLY A 149 -15.78 4.81 -13.57
N GLY A 150 -14.76 5.36 -12.89
CA GLY A 150 -13.85 4.57 -12.03
C GLY A 150 -14.55 3.94 -10.83
N LEU A 151 -15.54 4.63 -10.25
CA LEU A 151 -16.34 4.11 -9.14
C LEU A 151 -17.25 2.95 -9.60
N LEU A 152 -17.90 3.11 -10.77
CA LEU A 152 -18.71 2.05 -11.37
C LEU A 152 -17.86 0.81 -11.71
N SER A 153 -16.65 1.00 -12.27
CA SER A 153 -15.72 -0.10 -12.52
C SER A 153 -15.32 -0.85 -11.26
N CYS A 154 -15.11 -0.15 -10.13
CA CYS A 154 -14.83 -0.81 -8.84
C CYS A 154 -16.02 -1.61 -8.32
N LEU A 155 -17.24 -1.09 -8.47
CA LEU A 155 -18.46 -1.80 -8.07
C LEU A 155 -18.68 -3.05 -8.92
N LEU A 156 -18.47 -2.96 -10.24
CA LEU A 156 -18.56 -4.08 -11.19
C LEU A 156 -17.59 -5.22 -10.82
N VAL A 157 -16.41 -4.91 -10.30
CA VAL A 157 -15.39 -5.91 -9.95
C VAL A 157 -15.60 -6.53 -8.56
N THR A 158 -16.55 -6.03 -7.77
CA THR A 158 -16.82 -6.50 -6.41
C THR A 158 -17.28 -7.96 -6.34
N PRO A 159 -18.20 -8.45 -7.21
CA PRO A 159 -18.64 -9.84 -7.17
C PRO A 159 -17.52 -10.88 -7.38
N PRO A 160 -16.66 -10.81 -8.42
CA PRO A 160 -15.60 -11.81 -8.62
C PRO A 160 -14.53 -11.77 -7.52
N THR A 161 -14.16 -10.58 -7.05
CA THR A 161 -13.19 -10.44 -5.95
C THR A 161 -13.74 -10.95 -4.61
N ALA A 162 -15.03 -10.73 -4.33
CA ALA A 162 -15.70 -11.27 -3.15
C ALA A 162 -15.83 -12.81 -3.21
N LEU A 163 -16.06 -13.37 -4.39
CA LEU A 163 -16.14 -14.81 -4.60
C LEU A 163 -14.77 -15.46 -4.36
N ILE A 164 -13.70 -14.86 -4.87
CA ILE A 164 -12.31 -15.28 -4.62
C ILE A 164 -12.00 -15.24 -3.12
N ALA A 165 -12.20 -14.09 -2.47
CA ALA A 165 -11.92 -13.93 -1.04
C ALA A 165 -12.78 -14.88 -0.18
N GLY A 166 -14.05 -15.06 -0.53
CA GLY A 166 -14.98 -15.97 0.12
C GLY A 166 -14.58 -17.44 -0.01
N ALA A 167 -14.13 -17.88 -1.19
CA ALA A 167 -13.65 -19.26 -1.41
C ALA A 167 -12.41 -19.57 -0.54
N PHE A 168 -11.48 -18.63 -0.43
CA PHE A 168 -10.29 -18.78 0.42
C PHE A 168 -10.54 -18.56 1.92
N ALA A 169 -11.68 -17.99 2.29
CA ALA A 169 -12.12 -17.85 3.68
C ALA A 169 -12.95 -19.06 4.15
N ALA A 170 -13.77 -19.64 3.27
CA ALA A 170 -14.67 -20.76 3.54
C ALA A 170 -13.94 -22.04 3.99
N GLY A 171 -12.67 -22.22 3.63
CA GLY A 171 -11.84 -23.33 4.12
C GLY A 171 -11.62 -23.34 5.65
N ARG A 172 -12.09 -22.32 6.38
CA ARG A 172 -12.00 -22.20 7.84
C ARG A 172 -13.36 -22.23 8.55
N ALA A 173 -14.46 -22.39 7.82
CA ALA A 173 -15.82 -22.20 8.31
C ALA A 173 -16.63 -23.50 8.28
N GLU A 174 -17.70 -23.55 9.08
CA GLU A 174 -18.65 -24.68 9.08
C GLU A 174 -19.23 -24.93 7.67
N ARG A 175 -19.52 -26.21 7.40
CA ARG A 175 -19.91 -26.80 6.10
C ARG A 175 -20.99 -26.02 5.33
N ASP A 176 -21.89 -25.32 6.03
CA ASP A 176 -22.99 -24.56 5.43
C ASP A 176 -22.56 -23.21 4.85
N SER A 177 -21.39 -22.69 5.25
CA SER A 177 -20.81 -21.44 4.74
C SER A 177 -19.98 -21.65 3.47
N ALA A 178 -19.83 -22.90 3.01
CA ALA A 178 -18.92 -23.29 1.94
C ALA A 178 -19.49 -23.14 0.53
N ARG A 179 -20.82 -22.98 0.40
CA ARG A 179 -21.46 -22.79 -0.91
C ARG A 179 -21.48 -21.31 -1.28
N PRO A 180 -21.00 -20.94 -2.48
CA PRO A 180 -21.10 -19.55 -2.95
C PRO A 180 -22.58 -19.20 -3.14
N PRO A 181 -23.05 -18.03 -2.67
CA PRO A 181 -24.40 -17.59 -2.94
C PRO A 181 -24.57 -17.38 -4.45
N LEU A 182 -25.68 -17.88 -4.98
CA LEU A 182 -25.96 -17.91 -6.42
C LEU A 182 -25.87 -16.52 -7.08
N LEU A 183 -26.24 -15.47 -6.35
CA LEU A 183 -26.09 -14.08 -6.82
C LEU A 183 -24.63 -13.63 -7.00
N LEU A 184 -23.69 -14.10 -6.16
CA LEU A 184 -22.25 -13.80 -6.35
C LEU A 184 -21.69 -14.56 -7.55
N ALA A 185 -22.11 -15.82 -7.73
CA ALA A 185 -21.71 -16.63 -8.88
C ALA A 185 -22.21 -16.03 -10.20
N LEU A 186 -23.50 -15.68 -10.27
CA LEU A 186 -24.09 -15.00 -11.42
C LEU A 186 -23.46 -13.64 -11.68
N GLY A 187 -23.22 -12.84 -10.63
CA GLY A 187 -22.54 -11.55 -10.76
C GLY A 187 -21.12 -11.69 -11.32
N SER A 188 -20.37 -12.69 -10.86
CA SER A 188 -19.02 -12.97 -11.36
C SER A 188 -19.03 -13.41 -12.83
N LEU A 189 -19.98 -14.27 -13.21
CA LEU A 189 -20.17 -14.69 -14.60
C LEU A 189 -20.54 -13.51 -15.50
N GLY A 190 -21.42 -12.61 -15.05
CA GLY A 190 -21.80 -11.41 -15.79
C GLY A 190 -20.61 -10.48 -16.06
N VAL A 191 -19.71 -10.33 -15.09
CA VAL A 191 -18.48 -9.51 -15.25
C VAL A 191 -17.50 -10.15 -16.23
N LEU A 192 -17.35 -11.48 -16.19
CA LEU A 192 -16.51 -12.20 -17.15
C LEU A 192 -17.09 -12.12 -18.57
N ALA A 193 -18.40 -12.28 -18.72
CA ALA A 193 -19.09 -12.09 -20.00
C ALA A 193 -18.92 -10.67 -20.54
N TYR A 194 -19.04 -9.65 -19.69
CA TYR A 194 -18.79 -8.25 -20.07
C TYR A 194 -17.34 -8.01 -20.52
N ALA A 195 -16.36 -8.64 -19.84
CA ALA A 195 -14.96 -8.56 -20.26
C ALA A 195 -14.71 -9.23 -21.63
N VAL A 196 -15.33 -10.39 -21.87
CA VAL A 196 -15.25 -11.08 -23.17
C VAL A 196 -15.89 -10.23 -24.27
N ASP A 197 -17.07 -9.66 -24.03
CA ASP A 197 -17.76 -8.79 -24.98
C ASP A 197 -16.93 -7.55 -25.32
N GLY A 198 -16.31 -6.91 -24.32
CA GLY A 198 -15.39 -5.79 -24.54
C GLY A 198 -14.19 -6.15 -25.42
N VAL A 199 -13.56 -7.31 -25.16
CA VAL A 199 -12.44 -7.82 -25.97
C VAL A 199 -12.87 -8.13 -27.40
N MET A 200 -14.04 -8.72 -27.60
CA MET A 200 -14.58 -8.99 -28.93
C MET A 200 -14.88 -7.68 -29.67
N HIS A 201 -15.51 -6.71 -29.02
CA HIS A 201 -15.91 -5.45 -29.65
C HIS A 201 -14.71 -4.57 -30.01
N GLU A 202 -13.70 -4.48 -29.14
CA GLU A 202 -12.46 -3.75 -29.42
C GLU A 202 -11.59 -4.47 -30.45
N GLY A 203 -11.48 -5.80 -30.37
CA GLY A 203 -10.74 -6.59 -31.35
C GLY A 203 -11.32 -6.49 -32.76
N LEU A 204 -12.64 -6.49 -32.89
CA LEU A 204 -13.32 -6.29 -34.17
C LEU A 204 -13.11 -4.87 -34.73
N ARG A 205 -13.10 -3.83 -33.88
CA ARG A 205 -12.81 -2.44 -34.29
C ARG A 205 -11.34 -2.21 -34.63
N GLY A 206 -10.43 -2.90 -33.95
CA GLY A 206 -8.98 -2.78 -34.13
C GLY A 206 -8.41 -3.54 -35.32
N GLY A 207 -9.26 -4.19 -36.13
CA GLY A 207 -8.81 -4.93 -37.31
C GLY A 207 -8.08 -6.24 -36.99
N LEU A 208 -8.27 -6.83 -35.80
CA LEU A 208 -7.87 -8.21 -35.51
C LEU A 208 -8.73 -9.17 -36.33
N LEU A 209 -8.38 -9.35 -37.61
CA LEU A 209 -9.11 -10.14 -38.59
C LEU A 209 -8.94 -11.67 -38.41
N ARG A 210 -8.04 -12.11 -37.52
CA ARG A 210 -7.80 -13.53 -37.25
C ARG A 210 -8.64 -14.02 -36.08
N SER A 211 -9.57 -14.93 -36.37
CA SER A 211 -10.44 -15.61 -35.40
C SER A 211 -9.65 -16.27 -34.26
N GLU A 212 -8.45 -16.79 -34.54
CA GLU A 212 -7.59 -17.43 -33.53
C GLU A 212 -7.04 -16.44 -32.50
N ALA A 213 -6.64 -15.23 -32.93
CA ALA A 213 -6.13 -14.20 -32.02
C ALA A 213 -7.24 -13.63 -31.13
N LEU A 214 -8.44 -13.46 -31.70
CA LEU A 214 -9.64 -13.09 -30.94
C LEU A 214 -10.01 -14.18 -29.93
N ALA A 215 -10.05 -15.44 -30.35
CA ALA A 215 -10.35 -16.57 -29.45
C ALA A 215 -9.33 -16.68 -28.31
N HIS A 216 -8.04 -16.51 -28.60
CA HIS A 216 -7.00 -16.48 -27.58
C HIS A 216 -7.17 -15.30 -26.61
N ALA A 217 -7.48 -14.09 -27.10
CA ALA A 217 -7.77 -12.94 -26.25
C ALA A 217 -9.01 -13.16 -25.38
N ALA A 218 -10.10 -13.73 -25.95
CA ALA A 218 -11.34 -14.04 -25.23
C ALA A 218 -11.16 -15.03 -24.07
N VAL A 219 -10.14 -15.89 -24.13
CA VAL A 219 -9.84 -16.87 -23.07
C VAL A 219 -8.80 -16.34 -22.10
N THR A 220 -7.73 -15.73 -22.61
CA THR A 220 -6.60 -15.25 -21.79
C THR A 220 -6.98 -14.06 -20.92
N VAL A 221 -7.82 -13.15 -21.42
CA VAL A 221 -8.24 -11.95 -20.67
C VAL A 221 -9.06 -12.31 -19.43
N PRO A 222 -10.16 -13.09 -19.52
CA PRO A 222 -10.89 -13.54 -18.34
C PRO A 222 -10.05 -14.40 -17.40
N ALA A 223 -9.17 -15.25 -17.95
CA ALA A 223 -8.26 -16.07 -17.14
C ALA A 223 -7.30 -15.20 -16.32
N ALA A 224 -6.73 -14.14 -16.91
CA ALA A 224 -5.89 -13.18 -16.20
C ALA A 224 -6.68 -12.37 -15.14
N MET A 225 -7.92 -11.97 -15.45
CA MET A 225 -8.81 -11.29 -14.50
C MET A 225 -9.20 -12.14 -13.29
N VAL A 226 -9.02 -13.47 -13.35
CA VAL A 226 -9.21 -14.37 -12.20
C VAL A 226 -7.87 -14.71 -11.54
N ALA A 227 -6.86 -15.09 -12.32
CA ALA A 227 -5.57 -15.54 -11.81
C ALA A 227 -4.78 -14.44 -11.10
N VAL A 228 -4.75 -13.22 -11.65
CA VAL A 228 -3.97 -12.11 -11.08
C VAL A 228 -4.56 -11.66 -9.73
N PRO A 229 -5.88 -11.47 -9.57
CA PRO A 229 -6.46 -11.16 -8.26
C PRO A 229 -6.32 -12.29 -7.24
N ILE A 230 -6.39 -13.56 -7.65
CA ILE A 230 -6.09 -14.70 -6.76
C ILE A 230 -4.66 -14.60 -6.24
N GLY A 231 -3.69 -14.38 -7.14
CA GLY A 231 -2.28 -14.22 -6.79
C GLY A 231 -2.07 -13.05 -5.83
N ALA A 232 -2.64 -11.88 -6.16
CA ALA A 232 -2.56 -10.67 -5.34
C ALA A 232 -3.17 -10.87 -3.95
N PHE A 233 -4.36 -11.46 -3.86
CA PHE A 233 -5.02 -11.77 -2.59
C PHE A 233 -4.17 -12.72 -1.73
N ARG A 234 -3.68 -13.80 -2.31
CA ARG A 234 -2.87 -14.79 -1.58
C ARG A 234 -1.53 -14.22 -1.14
N ALA A 235 -0.85 -13.48 -2.00
CA ALA A 235 0.43 -12.85 -1.69
C ALA A 235 0.25 -11.81 -0.58
N ALA A 236 -0.75 -10.93 -0.68
CA ALA A 236 -1.09 -9.95 0.33
C ALA A 236 -1.43 -10.59 1.67
N ARG A 237 -2.30 -11.61 1.65
CA ARG A 237 -2.69 -12.36 2.84
C ARG A 237 -1.51 -13.07 3.47
N ALA A 238 -0.67 -13.73 2.67
CA ALA A 238 0.51 -14.43 3.17
C ALA A 238 1.54 -13.46 3.73
N ALA A 239 1.80 -12.33 3.05
CA ALA A 239 2.70 -11.29 3.54
C ALA A 239 2.21 -10.69 4.87
N ALA A 240 0.92 -10.39 4.97
CA ALA A 240 0.31 -9.88 6.18
C ALA A 240 0.26 -10.92 7.30
N ALA A 241 -0.12 -12.17 7.02
CA ALA A 241 -0.14 -13.26 7.99
C ALA A 241 1.26 -13.75 8.38
N TRP A 242 2.28 -13.46 7.58
CA TRP A 242 3.69 -13.67 7.93
C TRP A 242 4.21 -12.53 8.81
N ALA A 243 3.82 -11.28 8.50
CA ALA A 243 4.18 -10.10 9.27
C ALA A 243 3.49 -10.07 10.65
N GLN A 244 2.22 -10.46 10.73
CA GLN A 244 1.40 -10.36 11.95
C GLN A 244 1.92 -11.17 13.15
N PRO A 245 2.24 -12.47 13.05
CA PRO A 245 2.82 -13.24 14.15
C PRO A 245 4.23 -12.78 14.45
N ARG A 246 5.01 -12.29 13.48
CA ARG A 246 6.32 -11.70 13.77
C ARG A 246 6.16 -10.44 14.62
N LEU A 247 5.29 -9.52 14.21
CA LEU A 247 4.95 -8.30 14.95
C LEU A 247 4.36 -8.56 16.35
N GLN A 248 3.60 -9.65 16.54
CA GLN A 248 3.00 -10.02 17.83
C GLN A 248 3.94 -10.86 18.72
N VAL A 249 4.75 -11.76 18.16
CA VAL A 249 5.83 -12.46 18.87
C VAL A 249 6.87 -11.45 19.38
N TYR A 250 7.12 -10.38 18.63
CA TYR A 250 7.92 -9.24 19.11
C TYR A 250 7.29 -8.43 20.25
N ARG A 251 6.06 -8.72 20.67
CA ARG A 251 5.39 -8.08 21.82
C ARG A 251 5.50 -8.91 23.11
N GLN A 252 5.64 -10.23 23.01
CA GLN A 252 5.78 -11.14 24.16
C GLN A 252 7.23 -11.66 24.33
N LEU A 253 7.96 -11.89 23.23
CA LEU A 253 9.40 -12.12 23.20
C LEU A 253 10.20 -10.80 23.30
N ALA A 254 9.49 -9.67 23.38
CA ALA A 254 10.01 -8.31 23.54
C ALA A 254 10.67 -8.09 24.89
N GLU A 255 10.34 -8.83 25.94
CA GLU A 255 10.90 -8.55 27.27
C GLU A 255 12.34 -9.06 27.40
N TYR A 256 12.68 -10.15 26.70
CA TYR A 256 14.01 -10.77 26.76
C TYR A 256 14.94 -10.33 25.61
N LEU A 257 14.44 -10.16 24.37
CA LEU A 257 15.25 -9.68 23.23
C LEU A 257 15.21 -8.14 23.03
N ARG A 258 14.53 -7.39 23.91
CA ARG A 258 14.31 -5.91 23.79
C ARG A 258 15.56 -5.08 23.59
N VAL A 259 16.67 -5.56 24.13
CA VAL A 259 17.86 -4.74 24.36
C VAL A 259 18.61 -4.45 23.07
N MET A 260 18.52 -5.35 22.09
CA MET A 260 19.40 -5.28 20.91
C MET A 260 18.65 -5.12 19.59
N TRP A 261 17.49 -5.78 19.41
CA TRP A 261 16.85 -5.79 18.09
C TRP A 261 15.91 -4.60 17.82
N ILE A 262 15.31 -3.98 18.84
CA ILE A 262 14.44 -2.79 18.65
C ILE A 262 15.16 -1.66 17.92
N PRO A 263 16.37 -1.25 18.34
CA PRO A 263 17.07 -0.21 17.60
C PRO A 263 17.48 -0.68 16.20
N ILE A 264 17.87 -1.95 16.00
CA ILE A 264 18.28 -2.48 14.69
C ILE A 264 17.10 -2.57 13.71
N GLY A 265 15.93 -3.05 14.18
CA GLY A 265 14.71 -3.15 13.37
C GLY A 265 14.11 -1.77 13.08
N GLY A 266 14.07 -0.88 14.06
CA GLY A 266 13.68 0.52 13.87
C GLY A 266 14.62 1.23 12.89
N PHE A 267 15.93 1.01 13.04
CA PHE A 267 16.95 1.52 12.13
C PHE A 267 16.69 1.08 10.69
N ALA A 268 16.54 -0.23 10.45
CA ALA A 268 16.31 -0.78 9.12
C ALA A 268 15.02 -0.25 8.49
N ILE A 269 13.92 -0.19 9.25
CA ILE A 269 12.63 0.32 8.75
C ILE A 269 12.73 1.81 8.40
N GLY A 270 13.36 2.62 9.25
CA GLY A 270 13.51 4.05 9.00
C GLY A 270 14.43 4.35 7.82
N TYR A 271 15.54 3.62 7.69
CA TYR A 271 16.42 3.73 6.52
C TYR A 271 15.69 3.34 5.23
N LEU A 272 14.97 2.22 5.25
CA LEU A 272 14.20 1.78 4.09
C LEU A 272 13.13 2.81 3.69
N ALA A 273 12.46 3.42 4.68
CA ALA A 273 11.50 4.49 4.42
C ALA A 273 12.15 5.73 3.80
N ILE A 274 13.31 6.17 4.32
CA ILE A 274 14.08 7.29 3.74
C ILE A 274 14.46 6.96 2.29
N ILE A 275 15.02 5.77 2.04
CA ILE A 275 15.44 5.34 0.71
C ILE A 275 14.25 5.37 -0.28
N VAL A 276 13.13 4.75 0.07
CA VAL A 276 11.96 4.68 -0.81
C VAL A 276 11.38 6.06 -1.10
N VAL A 277 11.25 6.93 -0.08
CA VAL A 277 10.71 8.28 -0.23
C VAL A 277 11.62 9.13 -1.12
N PHE A 278 12.92 9.13 -0.86
CA PHE A 278 13.87 9.92 -1.65
C PHE A 278 14.06 9.36 -3.07
N ALA A 279 13.92 8.05 -3.28
CA ALA A 279 13.91 7.46 -4.61
C ALA A 279 12.74 8.03 -5.44
N GLY A 280 11.56 8.13 -4.82
CA GLY A 280 10.40 8.76 -5.42
C GLY A 280 10.64 10.23 -5.78
N PHE A 281 11.19 11.02 -4.85
CA PHE A 281 11.50 12.43 -5.13
C PHE A 281 12.57 12.63 -6.19
N ALA A 282 13.61 11.79 -6.22
CA ALA A 282 14.69 11.88 -7.20
C ALA A 282 14.18 11.54 -8.61
N GLY A 283 13.42 10.44 -8.74
CA GLY A 283 12.78 10.06 -10.00
C GLY A 283 11.76 11.10 -10.47
N MET A 284 10.96 11.65 -9.56
CA MET A 284 10.04 12.76 -9.84
C MET A 284 10.80 13.99 -10.37
N LEU A 285 11.86 14.43 -9.68
CA LEU A 285 12.65 15.59 -10.08
C LEU A 285 13.32 15.40 -11.45
N ALA A 286 13.87 14.21 -11.72
CA ALA A 286 14.48 13.88 -13.01
C ALA A 286 13.48 14.01 -14.18
N ARG A 287 12.20 13.72 -13.94
CA ARG A 287 11.15 13.86 -14.94
C ARG A 287 10.68 15.29 -15.15
N PHE A 288 10.51 16.06 -14.06
CA PHE A 288 10.11 17.46 -14.18
C PHE A 288 11.22 18.37 -14.68
N ARG A 289 12.49 18.00 -14.43
CA ARG A 289 13.67 18.71 -14.92
C ARG A 289 14.64 17.73 -15.57
N PRO A 290 14.46 17.43 -16.87
CA PRO A 290 15.41 16.65 -17.64
C PRO A 290 16.81 17.28 -17.53
N GLY A 291 17.83 16.46 -17.23
CA GLY A 291 19.19 16.92 -16.96
C GLY A 291 19.47 17.31 -15.49
N ALA A 292 18.50 17.17 -14.58
CA ALA A 292 18.74 17.36 -13.15
C ALA A 292 19.76 16.36 -12.58
N PHE A 293 19.81 15.17 -13.17
CA PHE A 293 20.74 14.08 -12.88
C PHE A 293 21.38 13.59 -14.18
N ALA A 294 22.70 13.37 -14.17
CA ALA A 294 23.42 12.70 -15.25
C ALA A 294 23.25 11.17 -15.14
N GLY A 295 23.12 10.49 -16.27
CA GLY A 295 22.91 9.03 -16.34
C GLY A 295 21.46 8.57 -16.06
N ALA A 296 20.53 9.51 -15.87
CA ALA A 296 19.15 9.22 -15.46
C ALA A 296 18.15 9.03 -16.62
N GLU A 297 18.61 9.08 -17.88
CA GLU A 297 17.76 9.18 -19.08
C GLU A 297 16.82 7.97 -19.26
N ASN A 298 17.26 6.78 -18.84
CA ASN A 298 16.48 5.54 -18.87
C ASN A 298 16.30 4.91 -17.48
N ALA A 299 16.49 5.69 -16.42
CA ALA A 299 16.54 5.15 -15.06
C ALA A 299 15.17 4.69 -14.58
N GLY A 300 15.03 3.38 -14.38
CA GLY A 300 13.86 2.77 -13.75
C GLY A 300 13.84 2.97 -12.23
N ILE A 301 12.72 2.63 -11.58
CA ILE A 301 12.56 2.78 -10.12
C ILE A 301 13.63 2.03 -9.31
N GLY A 302 14.11 0.88 -9.83
CA GLY A 302 15.19 0.12 -9.20
C GLY A 302 16.52 0.88 -9.15
N GLU A 303 16.83 1.66 -10.19
CA GLU A 303 18.05 2.49 -10.24
C GLU A 303 17.93 3.68 -9.30
N TRP A 304 16.74 4.27 -9.16
CA TRP A 304 16.49 5.33 -8.16
C TRP A 304 16.59 4.82 -6.72
N ILE A 305 16.09 3.62 -6.44
CA ILE A 305 16.25 2.96 -5.14
C ILE A 305 17.73 2.67 -4.87
N ALA A 306 18.47 2.14 -5.86
CA ALA A 306 19.90 1.91 -5.72
C ALA A 306 20.67 3.22 -5.49
N PHE A 307 20.44 4.23 -6.32
CA PHE A 307 21.03 5.56 -6.17
C PHE A 307 20.81 6.12 -4.76
N THR A 308 19.58 6.11 -4.27
CA THR A 308 19.26 6.63 -2.94
C THR A 308 19.77 5.76 -1.81
N PHE A 309 19.83 4.44 -1.98
CA PHE A 309 20.48 3.53 -1.03
C PHE A 309 21.97 3.87 -0.85
N PHE A 310 22.72 3.97 -1.94
CA PHE A 310 24.14 4.33 -1.88
C PHE A 310 24.33 5.75 -1.30
N ARG A 311 23.49 6.71 -1.70
CA ARG A 311 23.54 8.07 -1.14
C ARG A 311 23.23 8.14 0.35
N ALA A 312 22.28 7.32 0.85
CA ALA A 312 21.99 7.24 2.27
C ALA A 312 23.16 6.66 3.09
N LEU A 313 24.05 5.89 2.45
CA LEU A 313 25.30 5.39 3.02
C LEU A 313 26.50 6.33 2.76
N ALA A 314 26.25 7.56 2.26
CA ALA A 314 27.27 8.50 1.82
C ALA A 314 28.22 7.94 0.73
N GLN A 315 27.77 6.94 -0.03
CA GLN A 315 28.49 6.36 -1.16
C GLN A 315 27.98 6.93 -2.49
N ASN A 316 28.88 6.95 -3.48
CA ASN A 316 28.50 7.33 -4.84
C ASN A 316 27.99 6.11 -5.60
N TYR A 317 26.81 6.24 -6.21
CA TYR A 317 26.32 5.26 -7.17
C TYR A 317 26.84 5.62 -8.56
N PRO A 318 27.45 4.69 -9.31
CA PRO A 318 28.07 4.99 -10.60
C PRO A 318 27.07 5.28 -11.72
N GLY A 319 25.83 4.80 -11.62
CA GLY A 319 24.84 4.94 -12.68
C GLY A 319 24.14 6.31 -12.75
N ILE A 320 24.05 7.03 -11.62
CA ILE A 320 23.28 8.29 -11.53
C ILE A 320 24.04 9.31 -10.67
N ALA A 321 24.20 10.53 -11.19
CA ALA A 321 24.85 11.63 -10.48
C ALA A 321 24.00 12.91 -10.44
N PRO A 322 23.88 13.61 -9.29
CA PRO A 322 23.19 14.90 -9.21
C PRO A 322 24.00 16.00 -9.93
N VAL A 323 23.35 16.79 -10.77
CA VAL A 323 23.99 17.90 -11.51
C VAL A 323 23.36 19.23 -11.15
N SER A 324 22.02 19.27 -11.05
CA SER A 324 21.30 20.50 -10.74
C SER A 324 21.33 20.87 -9.24
N ALA A 325 21.17 22.16 -8.93
CA ALA A 325 21.07 22.66 -7.56
C ALA A 325 19.91 21.99 -6.78
N ALA A 326 18.79 21.71 -7.44
CA ALA A 326 17.66 21.01 -6.84
C ALA A 326 17.99 19.54 -6.50
N ALA A 327 18.75 18.86 -7.37
CA ALA A 327 19.21 17.49 -7.13
C ALA A 327 20.20 17.43 -5.98
N TRP A 328 21.13 18.40 -5.91
CA TRP A 328 22.08 18.53 -4.80
C TRP A 328 21.37 18.85 -3.48
N LEU A 329 20.37 19.73 -3.49
CA LEU A 329 19.56 20.03 -2.31
C LEU A 329 18.80 18.77 -1.84
N LEU A 330 18.20 18.02 -2.76
CA LEU A 330 17.50 16.78 -2.43
C LEU A 330 18.42 15.74 -1.80
N VAL A 331 19.61 15.52 -2.37
CA VAL A 331 20.64 14.63 -1.82
C VAL A 331 21.15 15.14 -0.47
N GLY A 332 21.31 16.45 -0.31
CA GLY A 332 21.72 17.07 0.96
C GLY A 332 20.70 16.85 2.07
N VAL A 333 19.41 17.07 1.78
CA VAL A 333 18.31 16.80 2.73
C VAL A 333 18.24 15.31 3.04
N GLN A 334 18.39 14.44 2.04
CA GLN A 334 18.46 12.99 2.25
C GLN A 334 19.59 12.61 3.21
N ALA A 335 20.78 13.16 3.01
CA ALA A 335 21.95 12.88 3.84
C ALA A 335 21.73 13.37 5.28
N ILE A 336 21.19 14.58 5.47
CA ILE A 336 20.86 15.12 6.80
C ILE A 336 19.84 14.21 7.51
N LEU A 337 18.79 13.77 6.81
CA LEU A 337 17.80 12.85 7.39
C LEU A 337 18.39 11.48 7.70
N ALA A 338 19.22 10.92 6.82
CA ALA A 338 19.86 9.62 7.02
C ALA A 338 20.81 9.67 8.24
N VAL A 339 21.66 10.71 8.32
CA VAL A 339 22.56 10.93 9.46
C VAL A 339 21.76 11.23 10.73
N GLY A 340 20.76 12.10 10.66
CA GLY A 340 19.90 12.41 11.81
C GLY A 340 19.17 11.17 12.33
N TRP A 341 18.67 10.31 11.43
CA TRP A 341 18.06 9.04 11.81
C TRP A 341 19.06 8.07 12.43
N ALA A 342 20.25 7.94 11.85
CA ALA A 342 21.34 7.15 12.43
C ALA A 342 21.69 7.66 13.83
N LEU A 343 21.84 8.97 14.03
CA LEU A 343 22.12 9.59 15.32
C LEU A 343 21.01 9.33 16.35
N VAL A 344 19.74 9.47 15.97
CA VAL A 344 18.61 9.19 16.87
C VAL A 344 18.62 7.73 17.31
N VAL A 345 18.88 6.81 16.37
CA VAL A 345 19.00 5.39 16.70
C VAL A 345 20.21 5.15 17.60
N PHE A 346 21.40 5.66 17.26
CA PHE A 346 22.60 5.51 18.10
C PHE A 346 22.40 6.11 19.49
N ALA A 347 21.75 7.26 19.61
CA ALA A 347 21.40 7.87 20.89
C ALA A 347 20.44 6.98 21.69
N ALA A 348 19.40 6.43 21.04
CA ALA A 348 18.46 5.51 21.67
C ALA A 348 19.11 4.17 22.09
N VAL A 349 20.05 3.67 21.29
CA VAL A 349 20.89 2.50 21.61
C VAL A 349 21.75 2.80 22.83
N MET A 350 22.52 3.89 22.80
CA MET A 350 23.42 4.26 23.89
C MET A 350 22.66 4.52 25.18
N SER A 351 21.54 5.24 25.15
CA SER A 351 20.71 5.51 26.33
C SER A 351 20.07 4.25 26.92
N SER A 352 19.86 3.20 26.12
CA SER A 352 19.22 1.95 26.57
C SER A 352 20.23 0.87 27.00
N ILE A 353 21.43 0.85 26.41
CA ILE A 353 22.46 -0.15 26.67
C ILE A 353 23.42 0.26 27.79
N GLN A 354 23.81 1.54 27.88
CA GLN A 354 24.76 2.05 28.87
C GLN A 354 24.41 1.73 30.34
N PRO A 355 23.16 1.92 30.82
CA PRO A 355 22.82 1.57 32.21
C PRO A 355 22.82 0.06 32.48
N ARG A 356 22.73 -0.79 31.45
CA ARG A 356 22.78 -2.26 31.61
C ARG A 356 24.23 -2.76 31.64
N LEU A 357 25.12 -2.18 30.83
CA LEU A 357 26.56 -2.50 30.86
C LEU A 357 27.21 -2.06 32.17
N GLU A 358 26.85 -0.91 32.72
CA GLU A 358 27.35 -0.48 34.04
C GLU A 358 26.93 -1.43 35.16
N ARG A 359 25.73 -2.01 35.10
CA ARG A 359 25.28 -3.01 36.09
C ARG A 359 26.09 -4.29 36.00
N ILE A 360 26.37 -4.78 34.79
CA ILE A 360 27.17 -5.99 34.56
C ILE A 360 28.63 -5.74 34.99
N ALA A 361 29.20 -4.57 34.68
CA ALA A 361 30.55 -4.19 35.10
C ALA A 361 30.69 -4.09 36.63
N ARG A 362 29.70 -3.51 37.32
CA ARG A 362 29.69 -3.46 38.80
C ARG A 362 29.53 -4.84 39.43
N GLN A 363 28.71 -5.72 38.84
CA GLN A 363 28.55 -7.10 39.32
C GLN A 363 29.84 -7.92 39.14
N ALA A 364 30.53 -7.76 38.00
CA ALA A 364 31.81 -8.41 37.74
C ALA A 364 32.92 -7.96 38.70
N LEU A 365 32.98 -6.66 39.03
CA LEU A 365 33.90 -6.10 40.03
C LEU A 365 33.62 -6.61 41.45
N GLN A 366 32.35 -6.84 41.81
CA GLN A 366 31.97 -7.40 43.11
C GLN A 366 32.27 -8.90 43.24
N SER A 367 32.21 -9.66 42.13
CA SER A 367 32.61 -11.07 42.12
C SER A 367 34.13 -11.28 42.09
N ALA A 368 34.91 -10.30 41.61
CA ALA A 368 36.36 -10.36 41.56
C ALA A 368 37.07 -9.83 42.83
N GLY A 369 36.32 -9.19 43.74
CA GLY A 369 36.81 -8.69 45.03
C GLY A 369 36.52 -9.61 46.22
N LYS A 370 36.12 -10.86 45.97
CA LYS A 370 36.01 -11.95 46.96
C LYS A 370 37.07 -13.00 46.65
#